data_AF-A0A941XS73-F1
#
_entry.id   AF-A0A941XS73-F1
#
_cell.length_a   1.000
_cell.length_b   1.000
_cell.length_c   1.000
_cell.angle_alpha   90.00
_cell.angle_beta   90.00
_cell.angle_gamma   90.00
#
_symmetry.space_group_name_H-M   'P 1'
#
loop_
_entity.id
_entity.type
_entity.pdbx_description
1 polymer ?
#
loop_
_entity_poly.entity_id
_entity_poly.type
_entity_poly.pdbx_seq_one_letter_code
_entity_poly.pdbx_strand_id
1 'polypeptide(L)'
;MKYLRIFISAFLAGCCIVFGATCYLICASQGAFALKLAGSFMFGIGLFTIIHFKLWLYTGKVGYVLDNKASYAIDLIVCLLGNLVGVIALSSLLKSTYIINDAVKALCQSLVNKKQSESWIELIILAAMCGVMIYLAVDGHKKVEYHLGKVLFAFMPISLFILCGFEHVVANA
;
A
#
# COMPACT_ATOMS: atom_id res chain seq x y z
N MET A 1 -4.86 -6.44 25.81
CA MET A 1 -4.28 -7.22 24.68
C MET A 1 -4.83 -6.86 23.30
N LYS A 2 -6.06 -6.31 23.14
CA LYS A 2 -6.64 -5.98 21.82
C LYS A 2 -5.74 -5.07 20.97
N TYR A 3 -5.38 -3.90 21.48
CA TYR A 3 -4.60 -2.90 20.73
C TYR A 3 -3.21 -3.40 20.34
N LEU A 4 -2.56 -4.19 21.20
CA LEU A 4 -1.28 -4.82 20.88
C LEU A 4 -1.41 -5.79 19.68
N ARG A 5 -2.48 -6.59 19.62
CA ARG A 5 -2.73 -7.49 18.48
C ARG A 5 -2.98 -6.72 17.19
N ILE A 6 -3.77 -5.64 17.25
CA ILE A 6 -4.01 -4.75 16.10
C ILE A 6 -2.69 -4.14 15.64
N PHE A 7 -1.91 -3.60 16.57
CA PHE A 7 -0.64 -2.95 16.28
C PHE A 7 0.37 -3.91 15.62
N ILE A 8 0.55 -5.13 16.16
CA ILE A 8 1.46 -6.12 15.57
C ILE A 8 0.98 -6.51 14.16
N SER A 9 -0.31 -6.76 13.98
CA SER A 9 -0.87 -7.08 12.67
C SER A 9 -0.69 -5.93 11.68
N ALA A 10 -0.83 -4.69 12.15
CA ALA A 10 -0.68 -3.50 11.35
C ALA A 10 0.78 -3.19 11.00
N PHE A 11 1.70 -3.44 11.94
CA PHE A 11 3.13 -3.40 11.68
C PHE A 11 3.51 -4.35 10.54
N LEU A 12 3.04 -5.60 10.59
CA LEU A 12 3.28 -6.57 9.52
C LEU A 12 2.65 -6.14 8.18
N ALA A 13 1.45 -5.54 8.20
CA ALA A 13 0.85 -4.99 7.00
C ALA A 13 1.69 -3.85 6.39
N GLY A 14 2.25 -2.96 7.23
CA GLY A 14 3.19 -1.93 6.79
C GLY A 14 4.43 -2.54 6.11
N CYS A 15 5.02 -3.58 6.70
CA CYS A 15 6.13 -4.32 6.10
C CYS A 15 5.76 -4.94 4.74
N CYS A 16 4.56 -5.52 4.60
CA CYS A 16 4.08 -6.05 3.33
C CYS A 16 3.96 -4.97 2.24
N ILE A 17 3.53 -3.75 2.59
CA ILE A 17 3.51 -2.62 1.66
C ILE A 17 4.93 -2.26 1.23
N VAL A 18 5.91 -2.26 2.13
CA VAL A 18 7.32 -1.99 1.79
C VAL A 18 7.88 -3.03 0.82
N PHE A 19 7.57 -4.32 0.99
CA PHE A 19 8.00 -5.34 0.02
C PHE A 19 7.45 -5.07 -1.38
N GLY A 20 6.15 -4.75 -1.49
CA GLY A 20 5.54 -4.38 -2.76
C GLY A 20 6.14 -3.12 -3.38
N ALA A 21 6.29 -2.07 -2.56
CA ALA A 21 6.85 -0.78 -2.98
C ALA A 21 8.30 -0.92 -3.45
N THR A 22 9.12 -1.70 -2.72
CA THR A 22 10.52 -1.94 -3.07
C THR A 22 10.62 -2.65 -4.42
N CYS A 23 9.79 -3.66 -4.67
CA CYS A 23 9.75 -4.34 -5.96
C CYS A 23 9.39 -3.37 -7.10
N TYR A 24 8.35 -2.56 -6.92
CA TYR A 24 7.98 -1.53 -7.89
C TYR A 24 9.13 -0.56 -8.15
N LEU A 25 9.77 -0.04 -7.10
CA LEU A 25 10.85 0.95 -7.21
C LEU A 25 12.06 0.39 -7.96
N ILE A 26 12.45 -0.86 -7.71
CA ILE A 26 13.56 -1.53 -8.42
C ILE A 26 13.26 -1.70 -9.92
N CYS A 27 12.03 -2.06 -10.27
CA CYS A 27 11.64 -2.22 -11.66
C CYS A 27 11.51 -0.86 -12.36
N ALA A 28 10.86 0.11 -11.70
CA ALA A 28 10.63 1.44 -12.24
C ALA A 28 11.91 2.27 -12.39
N SER A 29 12.93 2.06 -11.53
CA SER A 29 14.20 2.80 -11.60
C SER A 29 15.01 2.48 -12.87
N GLN A 30 14.66 1.43 -13.60
CA GLN A 30 15.31 1.06 -14.87
C GLN A 30 14.74 1.81 -16.08
N GLY A 31 13.70 2.64 -15.90
CA GLY A 31 13.20 3.56 -16.93
C GLY A 31 12.35 2.93 -18.04
N ALA A 32 12.28 1.61 -18.15
CA ALA A 32 11.44 0.93 -19.14
C ALA A 32 9.97 0.82 -18.68
N PHE A 33 9.02 1.22 -19.53
CA PHE A 33 7.58 1.14 -19.22
C PHE A 33 7.13 -0.29 -18.88
N ALA A 34 7.62 -1.30 -19.60
CA ALA A 34 7.31 -2.70 -19.32
C ALA A 34 7.71 -3.12 -17.91
N LEU A 35 8.84 -2.62 -17.39
CA LEU A 35 9.27 -2.87 -16.02
C LEU A 35 8.44 -2.10 -15.01
N LYS A 36 8.01 -0.88 -15.33
CA LYS A 36 7.06 -0.13 -14.49
C LYS A 36 5.73 -0.91 -14.33
N LEU A 37 5.21 -1.46 -15.43
CA LEU A 37 4.00 -2.31 -15.44
C LEU A 37 4.21 -3.63 -14.67
N ALA A 38 5.36 -4.29 -14.86
CA ALA A 38 5.67 -5.52 -14.12
C ALA A 38 5.79 -5.23 -12.61
N GLY A 39 6.48 -4.16 -12.25
CA GLY A 39 6.64 -3.71 -10.86
C GLY A 39 5.31 -3.32 -10.20
N SER A 40 4.43 -2.63 -10.93
CA SER A 40 3.11 -2.24 -10.41
C SER A 40 2.22 -3.47 -10.17
N PHE A 41 2.31 -4.48 -11.04
CA PHE A 41 1.64 -5.75 -10.83
C PHE A 41 2.23 -6.52 -9.64
N MET A 42 3.56 -6.59 -9.52
CA MET A 42 4.24 -7.26 -8.41
C MET A 42 4.01 -6.61 -7.04
N PHE A 43 3.71 -5.30 -7.00
CA PHE A 43 3.24 -4.65 -5.78
C PHE A 43 2.02 -5.36 -5.18
N GLY A 44 1.16 -5.93 -6.03
CA GLY A 44 -0.01 -6.73 -5.64
C GLY A 44 0.31 -7.88 -4.69
N ILE A 45 1.54 -8.41 -4.68
CA ILE A 45 1.98 -9.45 -3.71
C ILE A 45 1.82 -8.93 -2.28
N GLY A 46 2.24 -7.69 -2.01
CA GLY A 46 2.13 -7.09 -0.68
C GLY A 46 0.68 -7.02 -0.20
N LEU A 47 -0.24 -6.57 -1.06
CA LEU A 47 -1.67 -6.53 -0.71
C LEU A 47 -2.28 -7.94 -0.63
N PHE A 48 -1.91 -8.84 -1.53
CA PHE A 48 -2.39 -10.21 -1.51
C PHE A 48 -2.05 -10.90 -0.19
N THR A 49 -0.82 -10.75 0.30
CA THR A 49 -0.41 -11.24 1.62
C THR A 49 -1.25 -10.62 2.74
N ILE A 50 -1.46 -9.30 2.71
CA ILE A 50 -2.30 -8.61 3.70
C ILE A 50 -3.72 -9.17 3.74
N ILE A 51 -4.34 -9.36 2.57
CA ILE A 51 -5.71 -9.88 2.46
C ILE A 51 -5.76 -11.34 2.93
N HIS A 52 -4.82 -12.17 2.47
CA HIS A 52 -4.78 -13.60 2.78
C HIS A 52 -4.62 -13.87 4.28
N PHE A 53 -3.69 -13.15 4.93
CA PHE A 53 -3.46 -13.25 6.38
C PHE A 53 -4.37 -12.34 7.22
N LYS A 54 -5.33 -11.64 6.58
CA LYS A 54 -6.28 -10.73 7.22
C LYS A 54 -5.61 -9.67 8.11
N LEU A 55 -4.46 -9.16 7.66
CA LEU A 55 -3.69 -8.18 8.40
C LEU A 55 -4.42 -6.83 8.49
N TRP A 56 -4.03 -6.02 9.47
CA TRP A 56 -4.60 -4.70 9.70
C TRP A 56 -3.93 -3.64 8.81
N LEU A 57 -4.46 -3.45 7.60
CA LEU A 57 -4.11 -2.30 6.76
C LEU A 57 -5.17 -1.21 6.87
N TYR A 58 -4.76 0.03 7.16
CA TYR A 58 -5.64 1.17 7.37
C TYR A 58 -6.55 1.43 6.17
N THR A 59 -5.99 1.54 4.97
CA THR A 59 -6.75 1.84 3.74
C THR A 59 -7.73 0.74 3.35
N GLY A 60 -7.42 -0.52 3.67
CA GLY A 60 -8.34 -1.65 3.47
C GLY A 60 -9.43 -1.78 4.55
N LYS A 61 -9.42 -0.93 5.57
CA LYS A 61 -10.30 -1.01 6.75
C LYS A 61 -11.09 0.28 7.01
N VAL A 62 -10.53 1.44 6.68
CA VAL A 62 -11.13 2.75 6.95
C VAL A 62 -12.51 2.93 6.33
N GLY A 63 -12.76 2.33 5.16
CA GLY A 63 -14.06 2.38 4.49
C GLY A 63 -15.22 1.79 5.30
N TYR A 64 -14.92 0.92 6.27
CA TYR A 64 -15.93 0.29 7.14
C TYR A 64 -16.18 1.08 8.44
N VAL A 65 -15.66 2.30 8.57
CA VAL A 65 -15.80 3.09 9.81
C VAL A 65 -17.26 3.39 10.15
N LEU A 66 -18.10 3.61 9.14
CA LEU A 66 -19.53 3.88 9.31
C LEU A 66 -20.34 2.62 9.63
N ASP A 67 -19.83 1.45 9.27
CA ASP A 67 -20.48 0.15 9.52
C ASP A 67 -20.15 -0.41 10.92
N ASN A 68 -19.31 0.27 11.69
CA ASN A 68 -18.79 -0.20 12.97
C ASN A 68 -19.10 0.76 14.13
N LYS A 69 -18.95 0.26 15.36
CA LYS A 69 -19.08 1.08 16.58
C LYS A 69 -18.04 2.19 16.60
N ALA A 70 -18.33 3.31 17.26
CA ALA A 70 -17.40 4.44 17.42
C ALA A 70 -16.01 4.05 17.94
N SER A 71 -15.91 3.01 18.77
CA SER A 71 -14.63 2.45 19.25
C SER A 71 -13.69 1.95 18.14
N TYR A 72 -14.23 1.67 16.94
CA TYR A 72 -13.45 1.25 15.78
C TYR A 72 -12.55 2.37 15.24
N ALA A 73 -12.91 3.64 15.44
CA ALA A 73 -12.03 4.76 15.08
C ALA A 73 -10.69 4.68 15.84
N ILE A 74 -10.71 4.26 17.11
CA ILE A 74 -9.49 4.03 17.90
C ILE A 74 -8.69 2.85 17.33
N ASP A 75 -9.37 1.77 16.93
CA ASP A 75 -8.72 0.63 16.28
C ASP A 75 -8.03 1.04 14.96
N LEU A 76 -8.65 1.93 14.18
CA LEU A 76 -8.08 2.49 12.95
C LEU A 76 -6.87 3.39 13.21
N ILE A 77 -6.87 4.18 14.29
CA ILE A 77 -5.70 4.98 14.68
C ILE A 77 -4.53 4.06 15.06
N VAL A 78 -4.77 3.04 15.89
CA VAL A 78 -3.74 2.06 16.26
C VAL A 78 -3.22 1.29 15.04
N CYS A 79 -4.12 0.97 14.10
CA CYS A 79 -3.80 0.37 12.81
C CYS A 79 -2.89 1.28 11.98
N LEU A 80 -3.25 2.56 11.80
CA LEU A 80 -2.45 3.50 11.03
C LEU A 80 -1.05 3.67 11.64
N LEU A 81 -0.97 3.85 12.97
CA LEU A 81 0.33 3.94 13.66
C LEU A 81 1.18 2.68 13.44
N GLY A 82 0.60 1.50 13.57
CA GLY A 82 1.29 0.24 13.29
C GLY A 82 1.78 0.17 11.84
N ASN A 83 0.95 0.54 10.87
CA ASN A 83 1.33 0.59 9.46
C ASN A 83 2.53 1.51 9.23
N LEU A 84 2.48 2.75 9.74
CA LEU A 84 3.56 3.73 9.59
C LEU A 84 4.86 3.25 10.23
N VAL A 85 4.80 2.68 11.44
CA VAL A 85 5.99 2.14 12.11
C VAL A 85 6.58 0.96 11.34
N GLY A 86 5.74 0.06 10.80
CA GLY A 86 6.20 -1.05 9.97
C GLY A 86 6.90 -0.58 8.71
N VAL A 87 6.33 0.43 8.05
CA VAL A 87 6.91 1.03 6.84
C VAL A 87 8.26 1.66 7.12
N ILE A 88 8.34 2.54 8.13
CA ILE A 88 9.58 3.23 8.52
C ILE A 88 10.66 2.24 8.95
N ALA A 89 10.31 1.23 9.74
CA ALA A 89 11.26 0.24 10.24
C ALA A 89 11.88 -0.57 9.09
N LEU A 90 11.05 -1.16 8.22
CA LEU A 90 11.56 -2.02 7.16
C LEU A 90 12.25 -1.21 6.04
N SER A 91 11.74 -0.04 5.68
CA SER A 91 12.39 0.82 4.67
C SER A 91 13.76 1.31 5.13
N SER A 92 13.92 1.63 6.43
CA SER A 92 15.22 2.01 7.01
C SER A 92 16.23 0.87 6.98
N LEU A 93 15.79 -0.37 7.23
CA LEU A 93 16.64 -1.54 7.10
C LEU A 93 17.07 -1.75 5.65
N LEU A 94 16.14 -1.70 4.69
CA LEU A 94 16.44 -1.88 3.27
C LEU A 94 17.36 -0.79 2.72
N LYS A 95 17.20 0.47 3.17
CA LYS A 95 18.09 1.59 2.85
C LYS A 95 19.54 1.32 3.24
N SER A 96 19.77 0.48 4.24
CA SER A 96 21.10 0.09 4.73
C SER A 96 21.71 -1.09 3.94
N THR A 97 21.09 -1.50 2.83
CA THR A 97 21.54 -2.62 1.98
C THR A 97 21.82 -2.15 0.55
N TYR A 98 22.39 -3.05 -0.28
CA TYR A 98 22.64 -2.78 -1.70
C TYR A 98 21.35 -2.69 -2.55
N ILE A 99 20.19 -3.12 -2.02
CA ILE A 99 18.91 -3.12 -2.75
C ILE A 99 18.52 -1.68 -3.13
N ILE A 100 18.72 -0.73 -2.21
CA ILE A 100 18.44 0.69 -2.43
C ILE A 100 19.68 1.36 -3.02
N ASN A 101 19.92 1.09 -4.30
CA ASN A 101 21.00 1.69 -5.08
C ASN A 101 20.68 3.14 -5.50
N ASP A 102 21.63 3.80 -6.18
CA ASP A 102 21.48 5.22 -6.53
C ASP A 102 20.37 5.50 -7.56
N ALA A 103 20.08 4.55 -8.45
CA ALA A 103 18.95 4.67 -9.38
C ALA A 103 17.61 4.64 -8.63
N VAL A 104 17.47 3.75 -7.64
CA VAL A 104 16.27 3.69 -6.78
C VAL A 104 16.14 4.98 -5.96
N LYS A 105 17.24 5.46 -5.36
CA LYS A 105 17.23 6.73 -4.60
C LYS A 105 16.81 7.92 -5.46
N ALA A 106 17.34 8.02 -6.68
CA ALA A 106 16.98 9.10 -7.61
C ALA A 106 15.50 9.06 -7.98
N LEU A 107 14.94 7.86 -8.23
CA LEU A 107 13.51 7.69 -8.46
C LEU A 107 12.68 8.09 -7.23
N CYS A 108 13.06 7.63 -6.03
CA CYS A 108 12.38 8.00 -4.79
C CYS A 108 12.36 9.53 -4.59
N GLN A 109 13.49 10.21 -4.80
CA GLN A 109 13.57 11.66 -4.66
C GLN A 109 12.64 12.38 -5.66
N SER A 110 12.60 11.92 -6.91
CA SER A 110 11.69 12.45 -7.93
C SER A 110 10.22 12.28 -7.53
N LEU A 111 9.85 11.10 -7.05
CA LEU A 111 8.48 10.81 -6.57
C LEU A 111 8.10 11.67 -5.36
N VAL A 112 9.00 11.82 -4.38
CA VAL A 112 8.77 12.65 -3.19
C VAL A 112 8.59 14.11 -3.58
N ASN A 113 9.47 14.64 -4.45
CA ASN A 113 9.37 16.02 -4.93
C ASN A 113 8.03 16.26 -5.65
N LYS A 114 7.59 15.30 -6.48
CA LYS A 114 6.30 15.38 -7.16
C LYS A 114 5.15 15.42 -6.16
N LYS A 115 5.11 14.50 -5.20
CA LYS A 115 4.06 14.44 -4.16
C LYS A 115 4.02 15.70 -3.28
N GLN A 116 5.18 16.26 -2.94
CA GLN A 116 5.26 17.50 -2.16
C GLN A 116 4.81 18.74 -2.95
N SER A 117 4.82 18.68 -4.28
CA SER A 117 4.37 19.77 -5.15
C SER A 117 2.87 19.72 -5.48
N GLU A 118 2.16 18.68 -5.05
CA GLU A 118 0.73 18.52 -5.30
C GLU A 118 -0.10 19.54 -4.53
N SER A 119 -1.13 20.07 -5.17
CA SER A 119 -2.12 20.90 -4.50
C SER A 119 -3.03 20.06 -3.61
N TRP A 120 -3.64 20.70 -2.60
CA TRP A 120 -4.61 20.05 -1.72
C TRP A 120 -5.78 19.42 -2.47
N ILE A 121 -6.21 20.02 -3.58
CA ILE A 121 -7.32 19.52 -4.41
C ILE A 121 -6.90 18.24 -5.14
N GLU A 122 -5.71 18.23 -5.75
CA GLU A 122 -5.17 17.03 -6.41
C GLU A 122 -5.02 15.89 -5.40
N LEU A 123 -4.44 16.15 -4.23
CA LEU A 123 -4.25 15.16 -3.18
C LEU A 123 -5.57 14.49 -2.76
N ILE A 124 -6.63 15.27 -2.57
CA ILE A 124 -7.96 14.73 -2.19
C ILE A 124 -8.51 13.83 -3.29
N ILE A 125 -8.44 14.27 -4.55
CA ILE A 125 -8.97 13.49 -5.68
C ILE A 125 -8.18 12.18 -5.84
N LEU A 126 -6.84 12.25 -5.84
CA LEU A 126 -5.97 11.09 -5.99
C LEU A 126 -6.12 10.11 -4.83
N ALA A 127 -6.24 10.60 -3.59
CA ALA A 127 -6.49 9.77 -2.42
C ALA A 127 -7.86 9.08 -2.46
N ALA A 128 -8.90 9.78 -2.92
CA ALA A 128 -10.23 9.20 -3.10
C ALA A 128 -10.21 8.08 -4.14
N MET A 129 -9.56 8.30 -5.29
CA MET A 129 -9.43 7.27 -6.33
C MET A 129 -8.61 6.07 -5.85
N CYS A 130 -7.56 6.29 -5.06
CA CYS A 130 -6.84 5.20 -4.39
C CYS A 130 -7.77 4.40 -3.48
N GLY A 131 -8.59 5.07 -2.67
CA GLY A 131 -9.57 4.44 -1.79
C GLY A 131 -10.54 3.52 -2.54
N VAL A 132 -11.04 3.96 -3.70
CA VAL A 132 -11.88 3.13 -4.58
C VAL A 132 -11.12 1.88 -5.04
N MET A 133 -9.87 2.02 -5.48
CA MET A 133 -9.06 0.87 -5.94
C MET A 133 -8.78 -0.13 -4.82
N ILE A 134 -8.46 0.34 -3.62
CA ILE A 134 -8.25 -0.52 -2.45
C ILE A 134 -9.54 -1.24 -2.05
N TYR A 135 -10.69 -0.54 -2.08
CA TYR A 135 -11.98 -1.16 -1.82
C TYR A 135 -12.30 -2.26 -2.85
N LEU A 136 -12.13 -1.98 -4.15
CA LEU A 136 -12.32 -2.96 -5.22
C LEU A 136 -11.42 -4.19 -5.02
N ALA A 137 -10.17 -3.98 -4.59
CA ALA A 137 -9.26 -5.09 -4.35
C ALA A 137 -9.68 -5.97 -3.17
N VAL A 138 -9.98 -5.34 -2.02
CA VAL A 138 -10.32 -6.05 -0.78
C VAL A 138 -11.70 -6.70 -0.87
N ASP A 139 -12.69 -5.97 -1.35
CA ASP A 139 -14.08 -6.44 -1.42
C ASP A 139 -14.29 -7.40 -2.61
N GLY A 140 -13.67 -7.11 -3.75
CA GLY A 140 -13.66 -8.02 -4.90
C GLY A 140 -13.03 -9.37 -4.57
N HIS A 141 -11.90 -9.39 -3.84
CA HIS A 141 -11.29 -10.62 -3.35
C HIS A 141 -12.21 -11.43 -2.43
N LYS A 142 -13.00 -10.75 -1.58
CA LYS A 142 -13.93 -11.42 -0.66
C LYS A 142 -15.14 -12.02 -1.39
N LYS A 143 -15.69 -11.29 -2.36
CA LYS A 143 -16.96 -11.64 -3.04
C LYS A 143 -16.79 -12.67 -4.14
N VAL A 144 -15.63 -12.74 -4.79
CA VAL A 144 -15.41 -13.67 -5.90
C VAL A 144 -15.19 -15.09 -5.38
N GLU A 145 -15.87 -16.07 -5.96
CA GLU A 145 -15.82 -17.46 -5.50
C GLU A 145 -14.57 -18.20 -6.00
N TYR A 146 -14.20 -17.97 -7.27
CA TYR A 146 -13.11 -18.70 -7.91
C TYR A 146 -11.72 -18.16 -7.53
N HIS A 147 -10.78 -19.07 -7.28
CA HIS A 147 -9.44 -18.75 -6.76
C HIS A 147 -8.66 -17.76 -7.62
N LEU A 148 -8.72 -17.89 -8.95
CA LEU A 148 -8.03 -16.97 -9.86
C LEU A 148 -8.56 -15.54 -9.72
N GLY A 149 -9.88 -15.36 -9.55
CA GLY A 149 -10.50 -14.06 -9.37
C GLY A 149 -10.01 -13.38 -8.09
N LYS A 150 -9.86 -14.16 -7.01
CA LYS A 150 -9.33 -13.65 -5.73
C LYS A 150 -7.94 -13.04 -5.90
N VAL A 151 -7.09 -13.70 -6.69
CA VAL A 151 -5.75 -13.18 -7.03
C VAL A 151 -5.88 -11.94 -7.92
N LEU A 152 -6.68 -11.99 -8.98
CA LEU A 152 -6.81 -10.86 -9.91
C LEU A 152 -7.32 -9.59 -9.23
N PHE A 153 -8.30 -9.67 -8.33
CA PHE A 153 -8.77 -8.51 -7.57
C PHE A 153 -7.69 -7.95 -6.63
N ALA A 154 -6.77 -8.76 -6.11
CA ALA A 154 -5.67 -8.25 -5.29
C ALA A 154 -4.56 -7.55 -6.11
N PHE A 155 -4.44 -7.86 -7.41
CA PHE A 155 -3.33 -7.37 -8.24
C PHE A 155 -3.74 -6.27 -9.23
N MET A 156 -4.89 -6.42 -9.92
CA MET A 156 -5.28 -5.52 -11.00
C MET A 156 -5.59 -4.08 -10.55
N PRO A 157 -6.41 -3.84 -9.51
CA PRO A 157 -6.66 -2.49 -9.00
C PRO A 157 -5.39 -1.83 -8.47
N ILE A 158 -4.45 -2.64 -7.97
CA ILE A 158 -3.18 -2.18 -7.41
C ILE A 158 -2.22 -1.72 -8.50
N SER A 159 -2.07 -2.54 -9.54
CA SER A 159 -1.32 -2.14 -10.72
C SER A 159 -1.88 -0.86 -11.33
N LEU A 160 -3.22 -0.76 -11.44
CA LEU A 160 -3.88 0.43 -11.99
C LEU A 160 -3.59 1.69 -11.17
N PHE A 161 -3.78 1.67 -9.84
CA PHE A 161 -3.58 2.88 -9.04
C PHE A 161 -2.12 3.37 -9.09
N ILE A 162 -1.15 2.43 -9.11
CA ILE A 162 0.27 2.77 -9.19
C ILE A 162 0.61 3.41 -10.54
N LEU A 163 0.07 2.87 -11.63
CA LEU A 163 0.30 3.40 -12.97
C LEU A 163 -0.38 4.76 -13.18
N CYS A 164 -1.57 4.94 -12.62
CA CYS A 164 -2.31 6.20 -12.64
C CYS A 164 -1.75 7.24 -11.65
N GLY A 165 -0.87 6.85 -10.72
CA GLY A 165 -0.27 7.78 -9.76
C GLY A 165 -1.21 8.23 -8.65
N PHE A 166 -2.09 7.34 -8.16
CA PHE A 166 -2.97 7.67 -7.04
C PHE A 166 -2.22 7.66 -5.70
N GLU A 167 -2.76 8.39 -4.72
CA GLU A 167 -2.11 8.65 -3.44
C GLU A 167 -2.55 7.64 -2.36
N HIS A 168 -1.60 6.85 -1.85
CA HIS A 168 -1.85 5.84 -0.83
C HIS A 168 -1.07 6.17 0.45
N VAL A 169 -1.77 6.62 1.49
CA VAL A 169 -1.16 7.13 2.73
C VAL A 169 -0.10 6.21 3.35
N VAL A 170 -0.32 4.89 3.37
CA VAL A 170 0.66 3.93 3.95
C VAL A 170 1.84 3.67 3.02
N ALA A 171 1.66 3.77 1.69
CA ALA A 171 2.74 3.51 0.74
C ALA A 171 3.59 4.77 0.49
N ASN A 172 3.04 5.95 0.78
CA ASN A 172 3.74 7.23 0.74
C ASN A 172 4.64 7.46 1.97
N ALA A 173 4.33 6.82 3.09
CA ALA A 173 5.10 6.88 4.32
C ALA A 173 6.50 6.25 4.17
#